data_AF-A0A7X1A9C4-F1
#
_entry.id   AF-A0A7X1A9C4-F1
#
_cell.length_a   1.000
_cell.length_b   1.000
_cell.length_c   1.000
_cell.angle_alpha   90.00
_cell.angle_beta   90.00
_cell.angle_gamma   90.00
#
_symmetry.space_group_name_H-M   'P 1'
#
loop_
_entity.id
_entity.type
_entity.pdbx_description
1 polymer ?
#
loop_
_entity_poly.entity_id
_entity_poly.type
_entity_poly.pdbx_seq_one_letter_code
_entity_poly.pdbx_strand_id
1 'polypeptide(L)'
;MKKILIIDYMLSALFILGAGYSFYNAYAWGITLGLAIVGCAIFVYTISSQIPRKRISNAKVIALLDADGEILKEWHISGKSGLLIGKSYKNDAVDIDLADTDYAVLVAHEHAVLNFVEGQWYIEDLGSRNGTGIKPKQASKIKRLAEKETYQIQSGDRIYIAKTLLEIN
;
A
#
# COMPACT_ATOMS: atom_id res chain seq x y z
N MET A 1 -16.30 7.72 -1.17
CA MET A 1 -16.95 6.61 -1.91
C MET A 1 -18.45 6.87 -2.19
N LYS A 2 -19.31 7.15 -1.19
CA LYS A 2 -20.77 7.34 -1.42
C LYS A 2 -21.17 8.46 -2.42
N LYS A 3 -20.39 9.54 -2.55
CA LYS A 3 -20.69 10.65 -3.49
C LYS A 3 -20.50 10.28 -4.97
N ILE A 4 -19.63 9.32 -5.30
CA ILE A 4 -19.38 8.88 -6.68
C ILE A 4 -20.56 8.01 -7.17
N LEU A 5 -21.04 7.11 -6.30
CA LEU A 5 -22.19 6.25 -6.60
C LEU A 5 -23.47 7.04 -6.94
N ILE A 6 -23.74 8.15 -6.24
CA ILE A 6 -24.92 8.99 -6.49
C ILE A 6 -24.89 9.62 -7.89
N ILE A 7 -23.71 10.07 -8.33
CA ILE A 7 -23.52 10.68 -9.65
C ILE A 7 -23.76 9.64 -10.76
N ASP A 8 -23.27 8.42 -10.58
CA ASP A 8 -23.47 7.32 -11.53
C ASP A 8 -24.96 6.90 -11.66
N TYR A 9 -25.71 6.89 -10.55
CA TYR A 9 -27.15 6.63 -10.60
C TYR A 9 -27.92 7.76 -11.30
N MET A 10 -27.51 9.02 -11.11
CA MET A 10 -28.15 10.14 -11.81
C MET A 10 -27.87 10.12 -13.32
N LEU A 11 -26.65 9.79 -13.73
CA LEU A 11 -26.28 9.67 -15.15
C LEU A 11 -27.00 8.50 -15.84
N SER A 12 -27.12 7.35 -15.18
CA SER A 12 -27.84 6.20 -15.73
C SER A 12 -29.35 6.49 -15.87
N ALA A 13 -29.96 7.18 -14.91
CA ALA A 13 -31.36 7.62 -15.03
C ALA A 13 -31.59 8.60 -16.20
N LEU A 14 -30.68 9.56 -16.39
CA LEU A 14 -30.76 10.52 -17.50
C LEU A 14 -30.65 9.81 -18.87
N PHE A 15 -29.80 8.78 -18.94
CA PHE A 15 -29.60 7.98 -20.15
C PHE A 15 -30.85 7.16 -20.51
N ILE A 16 -31.51 6.54 -19.53
CA ILE A 16 -32.75 5.78 -19.72
C ILE A 16 -33.89 6.69 -20.22
N LEU A 17 -34.02 7.89 -19.65
CA LEU A 17 -35.03 8.87 -20.07
C LEU A 17 -34.79 9.37 -21.51
N GLY A 18 -33.53 9.65 -21.87
CA GLY A 18 -33.15 10.05 -23.23
C GLY A 18 -33.37 8.96 -24.28
N ALA A 19 -33.11 7.70 -23.92
CA ALA A 19 -33.39 6.55 -24.77
C ALA A 19 -34.89 6.35 -25.00
N GLY A 20 -35.71 6.47 -23.95
CA GLY A 20 -37.18 6.41 -24.05
C GLY A 20 -37.77 7.51 -24.93
N TYR A 21 -37.28 8.75 -24.80
CA TYR A 21 -37.70 9.86 -25.65
C TYR A 21 -37.37 9.63 -27.13
N SER A 22 -36.22 9.03 -27.42
CA SER A 22 -35.82 8.73 -28.80
C SER A 22 -36.56 7.55 -29.40
N PHE A 23 -37.02 6.58 -28.61
CA PHE A 23 -37.87 5.50 -29.11
C PHE A 23 -39.23 6.03 -29.62
N TYR A 24 -39.73 7.11 -29.03
CA TYR A 24 -40.97 7.79 -29.45
C TYR A 24 -40.80 8.61 -30.74
N ASN A 25 -39.61 9.16 -31.00
CA ASN A 25 -39.31 9.97 -32.18
C ASN A 25 -38.36 9.22 -33.14
N ALA A 26 -38.91 8.69 -34.25
CA ALA A 26 -38.19 7.88 -35.23
C ALA A 26 -36.93 8.53 -35.85
N TYR A 27 -36.77 9.85 -35.74
CA TYR A 27 -35.64 10.61 -36.31
C TYR A 27 -34.43 10.78 -35.37
N ALA A 28 -34.51 10.36 -34.10
CA ALA A 28 -33.48 10.68 -33.09
C ALA A 28 -32.47 9.54 -32.81
N TRP A 29 -32.63 8.37 -33.42
CA TRP A 29 -31.89 7.14 -33.05
C TRP A 29 -30.38 7.23 -33.33
N GLY A 30 -29.97 7.95 -34.36
CA GLY A 30 -28.54 8.14 -34.66
C GLY A 30 -27.83 8.99 -33.60
N ILE A 31 -28.52 10.00 -33.06
CA ILE A 31 -27.97 10.92 -32.06
C ILE A 31 -27.82 10.19 -30.72
N THR A 32 -28.79 9.36 -30.33
CA THR A 32 -28.68 8.57 -29.09
C THR A 32 -27.62 7.50 -29.15
N LEU A 33 -27.46 6.82 -30.29
CA LEU A 33 -26.39 5.84 -30.46
C LEU A 33 -25.00 6.51 -30.33
N GLY A 34 -24.84 7.70 -30.91
CA GLY A 34 -23.62 8.49 -30.78
C GLY A 34 -23.32 8.89 -29.33
N LEU A 35 -24.32 9.43 -28.60
CA LEU A 35 -24.16 9.80 -27.20
C LEU A 35 -23.89 8.59 -26.29
N ALA A 36 -24.49 7.43 -26.59
CA ALA A 36 -24.25 6.18 -25.89
C ALA A 36 -22.80 5.71 -26.02
N ILE A 37 -22.24 5.74 -27.23
CA ILE A 37 -20.86 5.34 -27.49
C ILE A 37 -19.89 6.27 -26.77
N VAL A 38 -20.12 7.58 -26.84
CA VAL A 38 -19.27 8.58 -26.15
C VAL A 38 -19.36 8.41 -24.63
N GLY A 39 -20.56 8.23 -24.08
CA GLY A 39 -20.76 7.96 -22.66
C GLY A 39 -20.07 6.67 -22.20
N CYS A 40 -20.15 5.61 -22.99
CA CYS A 40 -19.50 4.33 -22.71
C CYS A 40 -17.96 4.47 -22.76
N ALA A 41 -17.42 5.21 -23.72
CA ALA A 41 -15.99 5.49 -23.81
C ALA A 41 -15.47 6.30 -22.61
N ILE A 42 -16.23 7.32 -22.17
CA ILE A 42 -15.90 8.10 -20.96
C ILE A 42 -15.97 7.22 -19.72
N PHE A 43 -16.99 6.37 -19.61
CA PHE A 43 -17.15 5.44 -18.49
C PHE A 43 -16.02 4.40 -18.41
N VAL A 44 -15.61 3.85 -19.56
CA VAL A 44 -14.45 2.95 -19.64
C VAL A 44 -13.16 3.70 -19.28
N TYR A 45 -12.99 4.93 -19.74
CA TYR A 45 -11.84 5.76 -19.40
C TYR A 45 -11.78 6.04 -17.89
N THR A 46 -12.89 6.45 -17.27
CA THR A 46 -12.94 6.73 -15.84
C THR A 46 -12.70 5.47 -15.00
N ILE A 47 -13.30 4.32 -15.36
CA ILE A 47 -13.01 3.04 -14.70
C ILE A 47 -11.55 2.64 -14.86
N SER A 48 -11.01 2.71 -16.08
CA SER A 48 -9.62 2.31 -16.35
C SER A 48 -8.61 3.18 -15.61
N SER A 49 -8.92 4.47 -15.44
CA SER A 49 -8.09 5.42 -14.66
C SER A 49 -8.13 5.15 -13.16
N GLN A 50 -9.19 4.50 -12.66
CA GLN A 50 -9.33 4.12 -11.26
C GLN A 50 -8.71 2.77 -10.93
N ILE A 51 -8.29 1.97 -11.92
CA ILE A 51 -7.54 0.74 -11.67
C ILE A 51 -6.08 1.17 -11.39
N PRO A 52 -5.60 1.13 -10.14
CA PRO A 52 -4.21 1.44 -9.86
C PRO A 52 -3.36 0.45 -10.65
N ARG A 53 -2.45 0.96 -11.50
CA ARG A 53 -1.44 0.10 -12.13
C ARG A 53 -0.63 -0.54 -11.01
N LYS A 54 -0.88 -1.83 -10.79
CA LYS A 54 -0.18 -2.64 -9.80
C LYS A 54 1.28 -2.74 -10.23
N ARG A 55 2.12 -1.83 -9.73
CA ARG A 55 3.57 -2.04 -9.78
C ARG A 55 3.82 -3.32 -8.99
N ILE A 56 4.78 -4.14 -9.38
CA ILE A 56 5.22 -5.27 -8.55
C ILE A 56 6.43 -4.77 -7.76
N SER A 57 6.46 -5.01 -6.45
CA SER A 57 7.58 -4.64 -5.61
C SER A 57 8.79 -5.49 -5.99
N ASN A 58 9.90 -4.83 -6.31
CA ASN A 58 11.17 -5.49 -6.61
C ASN A 58 12.06 -5.66 -5.38
N ALA A 59 11.55 -5.38 -4.18
CA ALA A 59 12.29 -5.50 -2.93
C ALA A 59 12.68 -6.97 -2.69
N LYS A 60 13.98 -7.23 -2.59
CA LYS A 60 14.54 -8.57 -2.44
C LYS A 60 15.14 -8.78 -1.06
N VAL A 61 15.65 -7.71 -0.45
CA VAL A 61 16.42 -7.76 0.79
C VAL A 61 15.96 -6.66 1.72
N ILE A 62 16.03 -6.92 3.02
CA ILE A 62 16.00 -5.90 4.06
C ILE A 62 17.33 -5.93 4.78
N ALA A 63 17.96 -4.76 4.95
CA ALA A 63 19.27 -4.60 5.57
C ALA A 63 19.15 -3.81 6.87
N LEU A 64 19.81 -4.28 7.92
CA LEU A 64 20.05 -3.52 9.15
C LEU A 64 21.21 -2.58 8.94
N LEU A 65 20.99 -1.30 9.22
CA LEU A 65 22.00 -0.26 9.13
C LEU A 65 22.43 0.21 10.52
N ASP A 66 23.70 0.55 10.67
CA ASP A 66 24.23 1.27 11.82
C ASP A 66 23.94 2.79 11.73
N ALA A 67 24.31 3.54 12.76
CA ALA A 67 24.25 4.99 12.83
C ALA A 67 25.00 5.68 11.68
N ASP A 68 26.10 5.09 11.22
CA ASP A 68 26.90 5.59 10.10
C ASP A 68 26.34 5.18 8.72
N GLY A 69 25.31 4.33 8.70
CA GLY A 69 24.68 3.83 7.46
C GLY A 69 25.33 2.59 6.87
N GLU A 70 26.28 1.97 7.57
CA GLU A 70 26.90 0.71 7.18
C GLU A 70 25.96 -0.48 7.42
N ILE A 71 26.04 -1.49 6.56
CA ILE A 71 25.19 -2.68 6.63
C ILE A 71 25.75 -3.65 7.69
N LEU A 72 24.95 -3.91 8.73
CA LEU A 72 25.30 -4.84 9.82
C LEU A 72 24.79 -6.26 9.56
N LYS A 73 23.56 -6.40 9.06
CA LYS A 73 22.90 -7.69 8.78
C LYS A 73 21.94 -7.54 7.60
N GLU A 74 21.69 -8.63 6.88
CA GLU A 74 20.73 -8.65 5.77
C GLU A 74 19.82 -9.88 5.86
N TRP A 75 18.56 -9.71 5.47
CA TRP A 75 17.58 -10.79 5.35
C TRP A 75 16.95 -10.79 3.97
N HIS A 76 16.90 -11.96 3.34
CA HIS A 76 16.18 -12.16 2.09
C HIS A 76 14.67 -12.23 2.34
N ILE A 77 13.93 -11.34 1.68
CA ILE A 77 12.46 -11.27 1.79
C ILE A 77 11.76 -11.82 0.54
N SER A 78 12.48 -11.95 -0.57
CA SER A 78 11.93 -12.49 -1.82
C SER A 78 11.34 -13.90 -1.64
N GLY A 79 10.10 -14.10 -2.10
CA GLY A 79 9.39 -15.38 -2.03
C GLY A 79 8.69 -15.66 -0.70
N LYS A 80 8.82 -14.76 0.29
CA LYS A 80 8.07 -14.86 1.56
C LYS A 80 6.73 -14.12 1.45
N SER A 81 5.71 -14.61 2.18
CA SER A 81 4.39 -13.98 2.26
C SER A 81 4.26 -13.00 3.44
N GLY A 82 5.08 -13.18 4.47
CA GLY A 82 5.14 -12.29 5.63
C GLY A 82 6.39 -12.56 6.47
N LEU A 83 6.77 -11.58 7.28
CA LEU A 83 7.94 -11.59 8.14
C LEU A 83 7.63 -10.84 9.44
N LEU A 84 7.91 -11.46 10.58
CA LEU A 84 7.82 -10.83 11.89
C LEU A 84 9.15 -10.14 12.24
N ILE A 85 9.08 -8.86 12.61
CA ILE A 85 10.22 -8.07 13.08
C ILE A 85 10.11 -7.88 14.59
N GLY A 86 11.19 -8.15 15.31
CA GLY A 86 11.22 -7.90 16.74
C GLY A 86 12.47 -8.44 17.41
N LYS A 87 12.29 -9.04 18.58
CA LYS A 87 13.39 -9.55 19.40
C LYS A 87 13.09 -10.99 19.83
N SER A 88 13.87 -11.93 19.33
CA SER A 88 13.72 -13.32 19.73
C SER A 88 13.99 -13.49 21.22
N TYR A 89 13.23 -14.38 21.87
CA TYR A 89 13.45 -14.72 23.28
C TYR A 89 13.10 -16.18 23.56
N LYS A 90 14.09 -16.91 24.08
CA LYS A 90 13.99 -18.35 24.37
C LYS A 90 13.52 -19.15 23.15
N ASN A 91 12.26 -19.58 23.14
CA ASN A 91 11.66 -20.40 22.11
C ASN A 91 10.81 -19.59 21.12
N ASP A 92 10.68 -18.28 21.34
CA ASP A 92 9.90 -17.40 20.49
C ASP A 92 10.88 -16.69 19.54
N ALA A 93 10.96 -17.19 18.32
CA ALA A 93 11.88 -16.70 17.30
C ALA A 93 11.13 -15.87 16.28
N VAL A 94 11.66 -14.68 15.98
CA VAL A 94 11.14 -13.80 14.92
C VAL A 94 11.91 -14.02 13.62
N ASP A 95 11.33 -13.62 12.49
CA ASP A 95 12.02 -13.76 11.20
C ASP A 95 13.16 -12.76 11.02
N ILE A 96 12.98 -11.53 11.50
CA ILE A 96 13.96 -10.45 11.49
C ILE A 96 14.26 -10.08 12.94
N ASP A 97 15.37 -10.64 13.43
CA ASP A 97 15.76 -10.54 14.82
C ASP A 97 16.71 -9.37 15.08
N LEU A 98 16.26 -8.48 15.97
CA LEU A 98 16.97 -7.29 16.40
C LEU A 98 17.50 -7.42 17.84
N ALA A 99 17.52 -8.63 18.42
CA ALA A 99 18.03 -8.89 19.77
C ALA A 99 19.47 -8.43 20.01
N ASP A 100 20.32 -8.52 18.98
CA ASP A 100 21.76 -8.18 19.07
C ASP A 100 22.05 -6.70 18.79
N THR A 101 21.03 -5.84 18.68
CA THR A 101 21.22 -4.41 18.40
C THR A 101 21.41 -3.60 19.68
N ASP A 102 22.16 -2.49 19.61
CA ASP A 102 22.42 -1.63 20.77
C ASP A 102 21.13 -1.13 21.46
N TYR A 103 20.06 -0.99 20.69
CA TYR A 103 18.76 -0.54 21.16
C TYR A 103 17.73 -1.67 21.33
N ALA A 104 18.15 -2.93 21.38
CA ALA A 104 17.27 -4.10 21.52
C ALA A 104 16.33 -4.04 22.75
N VAL A 105 16.72 -3.30 23.79
CA VAL A 105 15.86 -3.07 24.98
C VAL A 105 14.59 -2.27 24.63
N LEU A 106 14.64 -1.45 23.57
CA LEU A 106 13.52 -0.65 23.08
C LEU A 106 12.67 -1.40 22.04
N VAL A 107 13.16 -2.55 21.56
CA VAL A 107 12.44 -3.38 20.59
C VAL A 107 11.55 -4.37 21.34
N ALA A 108 10.25 -4.35 21.04
CA ALA A 108 9.28 -5.35 21.48
C ALA A 108 9.59 -6.74 20.89
N HIS A 109 9.13 -7.80 21.55
CA HIS A 109 9.29 -9.18 21.05
C HIS A 109 8.64 -9.35 19.69
N GLU A 110 7.38 -8.92 19.57
CA GLU A 110 6.65 -8.78 18.31
C GLU A 110 6.44 -7.27 18.09
N HIS A 111 7.26 -6.65 17.24
CA HIS A 111 7.26 -5.19 17.10
C HIS A 111 6.44 -4.72 15.90
N ALA A 112 6.72 -5.32 14.76
CA ALA A 112 6.11 -4.97 13.49
C ALA A 112 6.04 -6.21 12.60
N VAL A 113 5.12 -6.21 11.65
CA VAL A 113 5.00 -7.28 10.66
C VAL A 113 5.10 -6.70 9.26
N LEU A 114 5.83 -7.40 8.40
CA LEU A 114 5.82 -7.19 6.96
C LEU A 114 4.90 -8.21 6.33
N ASN A 115 3.98 -7.77 5.48
CA ASN A 115 3.06 -8.62 4.74
C ASN A 115 3.17 -8.35 3.24
N PHE A 116 3.36 -9.42 2.46
CA PHE A 116 3.36 -9.35 1.01
C PHE A 116 1.95 -9.64 0.49
N VAL A 117 1.25 -8.57 0.11
CA VAL A 117 -0.11 -8.66 -0.40
C VAL A 117 -0.13 -8.10 -1.79
N GLU A 118 -0.69 -8.86 -2.73
CA GLU A 118 -1.02 -8.32 -4.03
C GLU A 118 0.19 -7.79 -4.83
N GLY A 119 1.38 -8.35 -4.61
CA GLY A 119 2.61 -7.94 -5.29
C GLY A 119 3.33 -6.77 -4.60
N GLN A 120 2.92 -6.38 -3.39
CA GLN A 120 3.45 -5.24 -2.64
C GLN A 120 3.75 -5.63 -1.20
N TRP A 121 4.80 -5.04 -0.64
CA TRP A 121 5.13 -5.16 0.78
C TRP A 121 4.45 -4.06 1.57
N TYR A 122 3.82 -4.45 2.68
CA TYR A 122 3.22 -3.54 3.64
C TYR A 122 3.82 -3.79 5.01
N ILE A 123 4.09 -2.73 5.76
CA ILE A 123 4.46 -2.81 7.18
C ILE A 123 3.34 -2.30 8.06
N GLU A 124 3.17 -2.96 9.20
CA GLU A 124 2.25 -2.60 10.27
C GLU A 124 2.99 -2.70 11.61
N ASP A 125 2.76 -1.73 12.50
CA ASP A 125 3.21 -1.79 13.89
C ASP A 125 2.23 -2.59 14.73
N LEU A 126 2.73 -3.53 15.55
CA LEU A 126 1.90 -4.44 16.36
C LEU A 126 1.55 -3.87 17.75
N GLY A 127 1.46 -2.55 17.87
CA GLY A 127 1.18 -1.88 19.15
C GLY A 127 2.42 -1.77 20.03
N SER A 128 3.58 -1.57 19.40
CA SER A 128 4.85 -1.49 20.09
C SER A 128 4.92 -0.23 20.96
N ARG A 129 5.55 -0.32 22.14
CA ARG A 129 5.67 0.84 23.06
C ARG A 129 6.44 2.01 22.44
N ASN A 130 7.49 1.71 21.67
CA ASN A 130 8.38 2.73 21.12
C ASN A 130 8.03 3.13 19.68
N GLY A 131 7.15 2.38 19.03
CA GLY A 131 6.58 2.67 17.72
C GLY A 131 7.50 2.37 16.54
N THR A 132 6.88 2.31 15.37
CA THR A 132 7.54 2.17 14.07
C THR A 132 7.47 3.48 13.28
N GLY A 133 8.60 3.90 12.71
CA GLY A 133 8.71 5.07 11.85
C GLY A 133 9.13 4.69 10.43
N ILE A 134 8.64 5.39 9.42
CA ILE A 134 8.99 5.18 8.02
C ILE A 134 9.52 6.48 7.43
N LYS A 135 10.68 6.42 6.78
CA LYS A 135 11.22 7.50 5.96
C LYS A 135 11.26 7.04 4.50
N PRO A 136 10.30 7.51 3.69
CA PRO A 136 10.31 7.23 2.27
C PRO A 136 11.61 7.72 1.62
N LYS A 137 12.15 7.00 0.63
CA LYS A 137 13.42 7.36 -0.04
C LYS A 137 13.49 8.82 -0.50
N GLN A 138 12.37 9.35 -1.00
CA GLN A 138 12.27 10.69 -1.59
C GLN A 138 11.84 11.76 -0.58
N ALA A 139 11.47 11.37 0.64
CA ALA A 139 10.96 12.27 1.66
C ALA A 139 12.04 12.64 2.69
N SER A 140 12.04 13.89 3.12
CA SER A 140 12.93 14.35 4.19
C SER A 140 12.42 14.00 5.58
N LYS A 141 11.10 13.88 5.75
CA LYS A 141 10.45 13.65 7.04
C LYS A 141 10.17 12.17 7.30
N ILE A 142 10.34 11.78 8.56
CA ILE A 142 9.92 10.48 9.08
C ILE A 142 8.43 10.55 9.42
N LYS A 143 7.64 9.60 8.91
CA LYS A 143 6.26 9.38 9.30
C LYS A 143 6.21 8.29 10.36
N ARG A 144 5.60 8.57 11.52
CA ARG A 144 5.31 7.53 12.52
C ARG A 144 4.01 6.83 12.16
N LEU A 145 3.99 5.50 12.21
CA LEU A 145 2.77 4.73 11.99
C LEU A 145 1.85 4.87 13.21
N ALA A 146 0.58 5.15 12.95
CA ALA A 146 -0.45 5.02 13.97
C ALA A 146 -0.80 3.55 14.23
N GLU A 147 -1.47 3.26 15.34
CA GLU A 147 -1.97 1.92 15.63
C GLU A 147 -2.85 1.41 14.47
N LYS A 148 -2.57 0.19 14.00
CA LYS A 148 -3.26 -0.49 12.87
C LYS A 148 -3.13 0.23 11.52
N GLU A 149 -2.26 1.22 11.42
CA GLU A 149 -1.95 1.86 10.15
C GLU A 149 -0.96 0.98 9.38
N THR A 150 -1.33 0.63 8.15
CA THR A 150 -0.43 -0.06 7.23
C THR A 150 0.26 0.94 6.31
N TYR A 151 1.52 0.66 5.96
CA TYR A 151 2.29 1.47 5.02
C TYR A 151 2.88 0.61 3.91
N GLN A 152 2.61 0.98 2.66
CA GLN A 152 3.20 0.32 1.49
C GLN A 152 4.66 0.71 1.35
N ILE A 153 5.55 -0.26 1.43
CA ILE A 153 7.00 -0.08 1.35
C ILE A 153 7.49 -0.15 -0.09
N GLN A 154 8.45 0.72 -0.42
CA GLN A 154 9.19 0.70 -1.67
C GLN A 154 10.69 0.47 -1.43
N SER A 155 11.38 0.01 -2.47
CA SER A 155 12.85 -0.12 -2.44
C SER A 155 13.50 1.26 -2.24
N GLY A 156 14.44 1.30 -1.30
CA GLY A 156 15.13 2.46 -0.73
C GLY A 156 14.40 3.17 0.40
N ASP A 157 13.23 2.68 0.84
CA ASP A 157 12.59 3.19 2.04
C ASP A 157 13.34 2.72 3.29
N ARG A 158 13.35 3.59 4.30
CA ARG A 158 13.97 3.36 5.60
C ARG A 158 12.93 3.16 6.67
N ILE A 159 13.07 2.11 7.45
CA ILE A 159 12.16 1.70 8.50
C ILE A 159 12.89 1.83 9.83
N TYR A 160 12.33 2.60 10.74
CA TYR A 160 12.82 2.79 12.09
C TYR A 160 11.99 1.92 13.04
N ILE A 161 12.62 0.92 13.63
CA ILE A 161 12.02 0.07 14.66
C ILE A 161 12.56 0.55 16.00
N ALA A 162 11.75 1.30 16.76
CA ALA A 162 12.22 2.12 17.88
C ALA A 162 13.40 3.05 17.49
N LYS A 163 14.64 2.67 17.82
CA LYS A 163 15.87 3.40 17.48
C LYS A 163 16.79 2.66 16.50
N THR A 164 16.35 1.50 16.01
CA THR A 164 17.08 0.66 15.06
C THR A 164 16.64 1.00 13.63
N LEU A 165 17.57 1.03 12.68
CA LEU A 165 17.32 1.41 11.28
C LEU A 165 17.42 0.21 10.34
N LEU A 166 16.36 -0.04 9.57
CA LEU A 166 16.32 -1.00 8.48
C LEU A 166 16.15 -0.27 7.15
N GLU A 167 16.72 -0.78 6.07
CA GLU A 167 16.55 -0.28 4.70
C GLU A 167 16.11 -1.40 3.77
N ILE A 168 15.17 -1.11 2.88
CA ILE A 168 14.59 -2.08 1.95
C ILE A 168 15.31 -1.95 0.62
N ASN A 169 15.90 -3.05 0.12
CA ASN A 169 16.68 -3.08 -1.12
C ASN A 169 16.00 -3.93 -2.19
#